data_AF-A0A9Q9JB17-F1
#
_entry.id   AF-A0A9Q9JB17-F1
#
_cell.length_a   1.000
_cell.length_b   1.000
_cell.length_c   1.000
_cell.angle_alpha   90.00
_cell.angle_beta   90.00
_cell.angle_gamma   90.00
#
_symmetry.space_group_name_H-M   'P 1'
#
loop_
_entity.id
_entity.type
_entity.pdbx_description
1 polymer ?
#
loop_
_entity_poly.entity_id
_entity_poly.type
_entity_poly.pdbx_seq_one_letter_code
_entity_poly.pdbx_strand_id
1 'polypeptide(L)'
;MGRPLKFRKRDYFWIKNRFPKFYKLLKDTAHIVNDEVYVETVTQAEYDIIFDGTADVIMDEIDPEKGELTKDGLRFEEAWDYADREGVPFGEK
;
A
#
# COMPACT_ATOMS: atom_id res chain seq x y z
N MET A 1 10.37 10.79 -11.62
CA MET A 1 8.92 10.78 -11.84
C MET A 1 8.32 9.98 -10.71
N GLY A 2 7.18 10.39 -10.14
CA GLY A 2 6.52 9.58 -9.12
C GLY A 2 6.11 8.20 -9.65
N ARG A 3 5.80 7.29 -8.74
CA ARG A 3 5.41 5.91 -9.02
C ARG A 3 4.00 5.70 -8.43
N PRO A 4 2.94 5.95 -9.20
CA PRO A 4 1.58 5.80 -8.71
C PRO A 4 1.33 4.35 -8.31
N LEU A 5 0.39 4.12 -7.39
CA LEU A 5 0.06 2.79 -6.90
C LEU A 5 -1.39 2.45 -7.24
N LYS A 6 -1.69 1.16 -7.42
CA LYS A 6 -3.05 0.70 -7.71
C LYS A 6 -3.47 -0.47 -6.82
N PHE A 7 -4.22 -0.18 -5.77
CA PHE A 7 -4.74 -1.19 -4.87
C PHE A 7 -6.05 -1.79 -5.37
N ARG A 8 -6.27 -3.09 -5.11
CA ARG A 8 -7.63 -3.64 -5.14
C ARG A 8 -8.43 -3.01 -4.01
N LYS A 9 -9.69 -2.65 -4.26
CA LYS A 9 -10.56 -2.03 -3.26
C LYS A 9 -10.70 -2.83 -1.96
N ARG A 10 -10.76 -4.17 -2.08
CA ARG A 10 -10.80 -5.08 -0.93
C ARG A 10 -9.55 -4.98 -0.04
N ASP A 11 -8.39 -4.81 -0.67
CA ASP A 11 -7.09 -4.78 0.00
C ASP A 11 -6.92 -3.40 0.66
N TYR A 12 -7.27 -2.33 -0.05
CA TYR A 12 -7.28 -0.97 0.46
C TYR A 12 -8.16 -0.81 1.72
N PHE A 13 -9.39 -1.35 1.71
CA PHE A 13 -10.26 -1.29 2.90
C PHE A 13 -9.83 -2.21 4.04
N TRP A 14 -9.20 -3.34 3.72
CA TRP A 14 -8.61 -4.17 4.76
C TRP A 14 -7.42 -3.45 5.44
N ILE A 15 -6.54 -2.82 4.66
CA ILE A 15 -5.43 -1.98 5.15
C ILE A 15 -5.96 -0.84 6.03
N LYS A 16 -7.02 -0.14 5.60
CA LYS A 16 -7.68 0.90 6.41
C LYS A 16 -8.01 0.44 7.83
N ASN A 17 -8.50 -0.79 7.97
CA ASN A 17 -8.93 -1.33 9.25
C ASN A 17 -7.76 -1.94 10.04
N ARG A 18 -6.84 -2.63 9.37
CA ARG A 18 -5.76 -3.38 10.04
C ARG A 18 -4.54 -2.52 10.35
N PHE A 19 -4.16 -1.62 9.43
CA PHE A 19 -2.97 -0.77 9.50
C PHE A 19 -3.34 0.71 9.35
N PRO A 20 -4.08 1.30 10.31
CA PRO A 20 -4.58 2.66 10.20
C PRO A 20 -3.47 3.72 10.17
N LYS A 21 -2.25 3.41 10.66
CA LYS A 21 -1.09 4.30 10.54
C LYS A 21 -0.64 4.40 9.07
N PHE A 22 -0.39 3.27 8.43
CA PHE A 22 -0.02 3.21 7.01
C PHE A 22 -1.12 3.78 6.11
N TYR A 23 -2.39 3.46 6.40
CA TYR A 23 -3.54 4.01 5.66
C TYR A 23 -3.57 5.55 5.59
N LYS A 24 -3.09 6.25 6.63
CA LYS A 24 -3.03 7.72 6.63
C LYS A 24 -2.11 8.28 5.55
N LEU A 25 -1.09 7.51 5.12
CA LEU A 25 -0.20 7.90 4.04
C LEU A 25 -0.91 7.88 2.68
N LEU A 26 -1.90 7.00 2.52
CA LEU A 26 -2.59 6.78 1.24
C LEU A 26 -3.83 7.66 1.06
N LYS A 27 -4.57 7.91 2.14
CA LYS A 27 -5.98 8.35 2.07
C LYS A 27 -6.21 9.69 1.36
N ASP A 28 -5.24 10.60 1.42
CA ASP A 28 -5.42 11.97 0.92
C ASP A 28 -5.12 12.08 -0.60
N THR A 29 -4.44 11.08 -1.18
CA THR A 29 -4.12 10.98 -2.61
C THR A 29 -4.83 9.80 -3.30
N ALA A 30 -5.78 9.17 -2.61
CA ALA A 30 -6.50 8.00 -3.10
C ALA A 30 -7.76 8.36 -3.87
N HIS A 31 -7.91 7.79 -5.06
CA HIS A 31 -9.08 7.89 -5.94
C HIS A 31 -9.71 6.52 -6.12
N ILE A 32 -10.96 6.36 -5.68
CA ILE A 32 -11.69 5.08 -5.75
C ILE A 32 -12.51 5.05 -7.04
N VAL A 33 -12.20 4.11 -7.93
CA VAL A 33 -12.96 3.89 -9.18
C VAL A 33 -13.30 2.42 -9.34
N ASN A 34 -14.60 2.12 -9.38
CA ASN A 34 -15.13 0.75 -9.41
C ASN A 34 -14.55 -0.12 -8.27
N ASP A 35 -13.75 -1.12 -8.63
CA ASP A 35 -13.10 -2.09 -7.73
C ASP A 35 -11.58 -1.82 -7.54
N GLU A 36 -11.08 -0.70 -8.05
CA GLU A 36 -9.69 -0.28 -7.93
C GLU A 36 -9.57 1.04 -7.16
N VAL A 37 -8.42 1.22 -6.51
CA VAL A 37 -8.06 2.44 -5.78
C VAL A 37 -6.70 2.90 -6.26
N TYR A 38 -6.66 4.06 -6.88
CA TYR A 38 -5.47 4.67 -7.43
C TYR A 38 -4.90 5.62 -6.39
N VAL A 39 -3.63 5.48 -6.04
CA VAL A 39 -2.93 6.38 -5.12
C VAL A 39 -1.88 7.12 -5.93
N GLU A 40 -2.08 8.41 -6.09
CA GLU A 40 -1.15 9.24 -6.85
C GLU A 40 0.10 9.54 -6.03
N THR A 41 1.26 9.39 -6.65
CA THR A 41 2.52 9.97 -6.18
C THR A 41 3.09 10.78 -7.34
N VAL A 42 3.20 12.10 -7.16
CA VAL A 42 3.65 13.03 -8.19
C VAL A 42 5.19 13.03 -8.24
N THR A 43 5.81 12.89 -7.07
CA THR A 43 7.26 12.90 -6.88
C THR A 43 7.77 11.56 -6.35
N GLN A 44 9.07 11.30 -6.55
CA GLN A 44 9.72 10.13 -5.95
C GLN A 44 9.68 10.20 -4.42
N ALA A 45 9.83 11.39 -3.82
CA ALA A 45 9.79 11.57 -2.38
C ALA A 45 8.45 11.19 -1.75
N GLU A 46 7.32 11.45 -2.44
CA GLU A 46 6.00 11.01 -1.98
C GLU A 46 5.87 9.48 -2.01
N TYR A 47 6.40 8.84 -3.04
CA TYR A 47 6.47 7.37 -3.10
C TYR A 47 7.37 6.82 -1.98
N ASP A 48 8.54 7.42 -1.75
CA ASP A 48 9.50 6.96 -0.74
C ASP A 48 8.88 6.98 0.67
N ILE A 49 8.07 8.00 1.00
CA ILE A 49 7.32 8.05 2.27
C ILE A 49 6.38 6.85 2.42
N ILE A 50 5.69 6.45 1.36
CA ILE A 50 4.80 5.29 1.38
C ILE A 50 5.64 4.01 1.48
N PHE A 51 6.73 3.91 0.72
CA PHE A 51 7.63 2.76 0.73
C PHE A 51 8.24 2.51 2.11
N ASP A 52 8.70 3.55 2.79
CA ASP A 52 9.19 3.47 4.16
C ASP A 52 8.09 3.01 5.12
N GLY A 53 6.86 3.53 4.96
CA GLY A 53 5.70 3.07 5.72
C GLY A 53 5.35 1.60 5.50
N THR A 54 5.60 1.07 4.29
CA THR A 54 5.46 -0.36 4.00
C THR A 54 6.50 -1.16 4.77
N ALA A 55 7.77 -0.73 4.77
CA ALA A 55 8.83 -1.40 5.50
C ALA A 55 8.55 -1.43 7.02
N ASP A 56 8.03 -0.34 7.59
CA ASP A 56 7.61 -0.30 9.00
C ASP A 56 6.53 -1.36 9.31
N VAL A 57 5.51 -1.49 8.47
CA VAL A 57 4.46 -2.52 8.65
C VAL A 57 5.04 -3.93 8.56
N ILE A 58 5.92 -4.18 7.59
CA ILE A 58 6.58 -5.47 7.42
C ILE A 58 7.41 -5.82 8.66
N MET A 59 8.17 -4.88 9.20
CA MET A 59 8.97 -5.09 10.41
C MET A 59 8.11 -5.33 11.66
N ASP A 60 7.00 -4.59 11.82
CA ASP A 60 6.05 -4.77 12.93
C ASP A 60 5.32 -6.14 12.87
N GLU A 61 5.19 -6.71 11.67
CA GLU A 61 4.50 -7.98 11.43
C GLU A 61 5.47 -9.17 11.24
N ILE A 62 6.70 -9.08 11.76
CA ILE A 62 7.59 -10.24 11.91
C ILE A 62 7.26 -10.97 13.22
N ASP A 63 6.95 -12.26 13.13
CA ASP A 63 6.86 -13.16 14.28
C ASP A 63 8.26 -13.27 14.92
N PRO A 64 8.45 -12.79 16.17
CA PRO A 64 9.77 -12.75 16.79
C PRO A 64 10.34 -14.13 17.12
N GLU A 65 9.51 -15.17 17.19
CA GLU A 65 9.95 -16.54 17.46
C GLU A 65 10.38 -17.27 16.19
N LYS A 66 9.71 -16.98 15.06
CA LYS A 66 9.98 -17.65 13.77
C LYS A 66 10.90 -16.85 12.85
N GLY A 67 10.98 -15.53 13.04
CA GLY A 67 11.65 -14.63 12.10
C GLY A 67 10.96 -14.55 10.74
N GLU A 68 9.68 -14.90 10.67
CA GLU A 68 8.86 -14.92 9.46
C GLU A 68 7.72 -13.91 9.59
N LEU A 69 7.15 -13.47 8.46
CA LEU A 69 5.96 -12.63 8.50
C LEU A 69 4.76 -13.37 9.10
N THR A 70 3.96 -12.64 9.90
CA THR A 70 2.66 -13.12 10.35
C THR A 70 1.73 -13.31 9.15
N LYS A 71 0.57 -13.94 9.39
CA LYS A 71 -0.49 -14.05 8.38
C LYS A 71 -0.96 -12.68 7.86
N ASP A 72 -0.99 -11.67 8.72
CA ASP A 72 -1.37 -10.33 8.32
C ASP A 72 -0.23 -9.63 7.58
N GLY A 73 1.03 -9.82 8.00
CA GLY A 73 2.21 -9.37 7.27
C GLY A 73 2.26 -9.89 5.84
N LEU A 74 2.08 -11.20 5.64
CA LEU A 74 2.04 -11.83 4.31
C LEU A 74 0.90 -11.28 3.43
N ARG A 75 -0.29 -11.06 4.02
CA ARG A 75 -1.42 -10.48 3.29
C ARG A 75 -1.17 -9.02 2.91
N PHE A 76 -0.49 -8.27 3.78
CA PHE A 76 -0.09 -6.90 3.51
C PHE A 76 0.94 -6.83 2.39
N GLU A 77 1.96 -7.68 2.43
CA GLU A 77 2.97 -7.81 1.37
C GLU A 77 2.31 -8.12 0.01
N GLU A 78 1.38 -9.08 -0.05
CA GLU A 78 0.66 -9.40 -1.29
C GLU A 78 -0.13 -8.19 -1.84
N ALA A 79 -0.77 -7.43 -0.94
CA ALA A 79 -1.51 -6.22 -1.31
C ALA A 79 -0.58 -5.11 -1.83
N TRP A 80 0.59 -4.94 -1.20
CA TRP A 80 1.61 -3.98 -1.59
C TRP A 80 2.24 -4.34 -2.94
N ASP A 81 2.68 -5.59 -3.11
CA ASP A 81 3.29 -6.09 -4.35
C ASP A 81 2.36 -5.93 -5.55
N TYR A 82 1.07 -6.19 -5.35
CA TYR A 82 0.07 -5.90 -6.37
C TYR A 82 -0.01 -4.41 -6.68
N ALA A 83 -0.04 -3.55 -5.65
CA ALA A 83 -0.22 -2.12 -5.83
C ALA A 83 0.95 -1.42 -6.51
N ASP A 84 2.19 -1.80 -6.18
CA ASP A 84 3.39 -1.28 -6.82
C ASP A 84 3.54 -1.78 -8.26
N ARG A 85 3.29 -3.08 -8.50
CA ARG A 85 3.41 -3.67 -9.84
C ARG A 85 2.39 -3.11 -10.83
N GLU A 86 1.14 -2.96 -10.39
CA GLU A 86 0.02 -2.54 -11.25
C GLU A 86 -0.18 -1.02 -11.24
N GLY A 87 0.72 -0.29 -10.57
CA GLY A 87 0.67 1.15 -10.40
C GLY A 87 0.66 1.91 -11.72
N VAL A 88 -0.42 2.67 -11.96
CA VAL A 88 -0.57 3.54 -13.14
C VAL A 88 -1.21 4.87 -12.72
N PRO A 89 -0.92 5.98 -13.42
CA PRO A 89 -1.54 7.27 -13.14
C PRO A 89 -3.07 7.20 -13.21
N PHE A 90 -3.74 7.95 -12.33
CA PHE A 90 -5.18 8.06 -12.40
C PHE A 90 -5.61 8.75 -13.71
N GLY A 91 -6.57 8.14 -14.42
CA GLY A 91 -7.12 8.70 -15.66
C GLY A 91 -6.38 8.32 -16.94
N GLU A 92 -5.26 7.58 -16.87
CA GLU A 92 -4.70 6.91 -18.04
C GLU A 92 -5.57 5.69 -18.40
N LYS A 93 -6.12 5.69 -19.63
CA LYS A 93 -6.83 4.58 -20.27
C LYS A 93 -6.17 4.23 -21.59
#